data_AF-T1JM96-F1
#
_entry.id   AF-T1JM96-F1
#
_cell.length_a   1.000
_cell.length_b   1.000
_cell.length_c   1.000
_cell.angle_alpha   90.00
_cell.angle_beta   90.00
_cell.angle_gamma   90.00
#
_symmetry.space_group_name_H-M   'P 1'
#
loop_
_entity.id
_entity.type
_entity.pdbx_description
1 polymer ?
#
loop_
_entity_poly.entity_id
_entity_poly.type
_entity_poly.pdbx_seq_one_letter_code
_entity_poly.pdbx_strand_id
1 'polypeptide(L)'
;SQNFFKDSREYLRIRKEVNQGTKITDLRSREIEIYYEMPKELIRVLPIIVVATLPFTNYFIFPLIYLFPRQLLSTHFWTMEQKVDFALIYHKKRLSNNQSVFRYLQDSIKDLPNPKILENCQQIFHKIGSGVHPTAEEILLAKEAFGLNPYKLASLSPGHITSLCWMHGLSVVGFRKRRLKNHAEMIQYLDTVLKREDIRKLNADDMRKACFLRGINPISMQRDDIIKYLEQWMKVTDHVNSENISLLLHCPILLAYNQPTNWSLTH
;
A
#
# COMPACT_ATOMS: atom_id res chain seq x y z
N SER A 1 18.80 17.44 -0.99
CA SER A 1 19.92 16.47 -0.94
C SER A 1 20.22 15.98 0.49
N GLN A 2 20.29 16.86 1.51
CA GLN A 2 20.66 16.48 2.88
C GLN A 2 19.76 15.39 3.51
N ASN A 3 18.45 15.39 3.21
CA ASN A 3 17.52 14.38 3.74
C ASN A 3 17.76 12.97 3.17
N PHE A 4 18.13 12.82 1.89
CA PHE A 4 18.37 11.50 1.29
C PHE A 4 19.58 10.79 1.92
N PHE A 5 20.69 11.50 2.13
CA PHE A 5 21.88 10.94 2.76
C PHE A 5 21.66 10.65 4.25
N LYS A 6 20.89 11.50 4.93
CA LYS A 6 20.46 11.25 6.31
C LYS A 6 19.66 9.96 6.40
N ASP A 7 18.63 9.81 5.56
CA ASP A 7 17.75 8.65 5.58
C ASP A 7 18.47 7.38 5.10
N SER A 8 19.46 7.50 4.22
CA SER A 8 20.33 6.38 3.83
C SER A 8 21.21 5.88 4.98
N ARG A 9 21.80 6.79 5.77
CA ARG A 9 22.55 6.42 6.98
C ARG A 9 21.64 5.81 8.04
N GLU A 10 20.45 6.39 8.21
CA GLU A 10 19.47 5.90 9.14
C GLU A 10 18.98 4.49 8.77
N TYR A 11 18.74 4.23 7.48
CA TYR A 11 18.42 2.90 6.97
C TYR A 11 19.51 1.87 7.34
N LEU A 12 20.80 2.23 7.21
CA LEU A 12 21.89 1.33 7.60
C LEU A 12 21.89 1.05 9.11
N ARG A 13 21.62 2.07 9.94
CA ARG A 13 21.49 1.92 11.40
C ARG A 13 20.33 0.99 11.75
N ILE A 14 19.13 1.27 11.25
CA ILE A 14 17.93 0.47 11.52
C ILE A 14 18.12 -0.96 11.03
N ARG A 15 18.68 -1.16 9.84
CA ARG A 15 18.96 -2.51 9.31
C ARG A 15 19.90 -3.29 10.21
N LYS A 16 20.91 -2.64 10.79
CA LYS A 16 21.82 -3.27 11.75
C LYS A 16 21.08 -3.67 13.03
N GLU A 17 20.25 -2.80 13.59
CA GLU A 17 19.45 -3.07 14.79
C GLU A 17 18.47 -4.23 14.59
N VAL A 18 17.74 -4.23 13.47
CA VAL A 18 16.81 -5.32 13.11
C VAL A 18 17.57 -6.65 12.93
N ASN A 19 18.74 -6.63 12.28
CA ASN A 19 19.58 -7.82 12.16
C ASN A 19 20.13 -8.31 13.51
N GLN A 20 20.24 -7.42 14.51
CA GLN A 20 20.67 -7.72 15.88
C GLN A 20 19.50 -8.18 16.78
N GLY A 21 18.27 -8.23 16.26
CA GLY A 21 17.10 -8.79 16.95
C GLY A 21 16.06 -7.76 17.40
N THR A 22 16.25 -6.46 17.13
CA THR A 22 15.21 -5.45 17.39
C THR A 22 13.97 -5.76 16.58
N LYS A 23 12.80 -5.79 17.23
CA LYS A 23 11.53 -6.01 16.55
C LYS A 23 11.11 -4.76 15.78
N ILE A 24 10.56 -4.95 14.59
CA ILE A 24 10.07 -3.85 13.73
C ILE A 24 8.95 -3.06 14.44
N THR A 25 8.19 -3.70 15.35
CA THR A 25 7.13 -3.08 16.17
C THR A 25 7.62 -2.01 17.14
N ASP A 26 8.92 -2.01 17.45
CA ASP A 26 9.53 -1.14 18.45
C ASP A 26 10.11 0.12 17.78
N LEU A 27 10.13 0.15 16.45
CA LEU A 27 10.55 1.28 15.63
C LEU A 27 9.45 2.35 15.56
N ARG A 28 9.86 3.60 15.41
CA ARG A 28 8.95 4.73 15.15
C ARG A 28 8.37 4.65 13.74
N SER A 29 7.22 5.31 13.50
CA SER A 29 6.57 5.40 12.18
C SER A 29 7.58 5.74 11.07
N ARG A 30 8.40 6.77 11.31
CA ARG A 30 9.41 7.22 10.33
C ARG A 30 10.50 6.18 10.06
N GLU A 31 10.91 5.43 11.07
CA GLU A 31 11.95 4.41 10.94
C GLU A 31 11.44 3.21 10.13
N ILE A 32 10.17 2.84 10.32
CA ILE A 32 9.50 1.80 9.51
C ILE A 32 9.43 2.24 8.04
N GLU A 33 9.00 3.46 7.76
CA GLU A 33 8.99 4.02 6.40
C GLU A 33 10.38 3.95 5.76
N ILE A 34 11.40 4.47 6.45
CA ILE A 34 12.79 4.45 5.98
C ILE A 34 13.24 3.01 5.69
N TYR A 35 12.96 2.07 6.59
CA TYR A 35 13.36 0.67 6.45
C TYR A 35 12.80 0.02 5.18
N TYR A 36 11.54 0.28 4.83
CA TYR A 36 10.88 -0.34 3.67
C TYR A 36 11.01 0.45 2.37
N GLU A 37 11.19 1.78 2.41
CA GLU A 37 11.27 2.63 1.22
C GLU A 37 12.70 2.83 0.71
N MET A 38 13.68 3.04 1.62
CA MET A 38 15.04 3.38 1.22
C MET A 38 15.73 2.37 0.29
N PRO A 39 15.55 1.04 0.43
CA PRO A 39 16.12 0.08 -0.52
C PRO A 39 15.69 0.36 -1.97
N LYS A 40 14.43 0.74 -2.18
CA LYS A 40 13.88 1.02 -3.51
C LYS A 40 14.45 2.31 -4.08
N GLU A 41 14.57 3.34 -3.22
CA GLU A 41 15.13 4.64 -3.60
C GLU A 41 16.62 4.52 -3.97
N LEU A 42 17.40 3.71 -3.25
CA LEU A 42 18.80 3.44 -3.58
C LEU A 42 18.95 2.75 -4.94
N ILE A 43 18.12 1.73 -5.22
CA ILE A 43 18.12 1.03 -6.52
C ILE A 43 17.75 1.98 -7.67
N ARG A 44 16.83 2.93 -7.45
CA ARG A 44 16.43 3.91 -8.47
C ARG A 44 17.57 4.87 -8.82
N VAL A 45 18.33 5.34 -7.83
CA VAL A 45 19.38 6.36 -8.02
C VAL A 45 20.71 5.75 -8.46
N LEU A 46 20.99 4.49 -8.12
CA LEU A 46 22.28 3.84 -8.39
C LEU A 46 22.71 3.88 -9.87
N PRO A 47 21.86 3.56 -10.87
CA PRO A 47 22.25 3.63 -12.28
C PRO A 47 22.68 5.03 -12.72
N ILE A 48 22.02 6.06 -12.18
CA ILE A 48 22.30 7.45 -12.51
C ILE A 48 23.65 7.87 -11.94
N ILE A 49 23.95 7.46 -10.71
CA ILE A 49 25.27 7.71 -10.10
C ILE A 49 26.36 7.08 -10.98
N VAL A 50 26.20 5.82 -11.37
CA VAL A 50 27.18 5.13 -12.21
C VAL A 50 27.37 5.86 -13.55
N VAL A 51 26.29 6.18 -14.26
CA VAL A 51 26.37 6.86 -15.56
C VAL A 51 26.96 8.25 -15.44
N ALA A 52 26.61 9.03 -14.41
CA ALA A 52 27.09 10.40 -14.21
C ALA A 52 28.58 10.49 -13.83
N THR A 53 29.20 9.40 -13.36
CA THR A 53 30.65 9.37 -13.10
C THR A 53 31.50 9.22 -14.35
N LEU A 54 30.91 8.77 -15.45
CA LEU A 54 31.62 8.62 -16.72
C LEU A 54 31.85 9.98 -17.38
N PRO A 55 33.01 10.21 -18.03
CA PRO A 55 33.25 11.46 -18.75
C PRO A 55 32.25 11.62 -19.91
N PHE A 56 31.88 12.86 -20.21
CA PHE A 56 30.98 13.26 -21.31
C PHE A 56 29.51 12.80 -21.21
N THR A 57 29.11 11.97 -20.25
CA THR A 57 27.71 11.56 -20.07
C THR A 57 26.84 12.65 -19.44
N ASN A 58 27.46 13.59 -18.73
CA ASN A 58 26.79 14.69 -18.04
C ASN A 58 25.90 15.53 -18.97
N TYR A 59 26.30 15.70 -20.23
CA TYR A 59 25.53 16.45 -21.24
C TYR A 59 24.19 15.80 -21.59
N PHE A 60 24.04 14.49 -21.38
CA PHE A 60 22.81 13.76 -21.67
C PHE A 60 22.03 13.44 -20.40
N ILE A 61 22.72 13.08 -19.31
CA ILE A 61 22.06 12.61 -18.08
C ILE A 61 21.26 13.74 -17.38
N PHE A 62 21.77 14.98 -17.35
CA PHE A 62 21.06 16.08 -16.70
C PHE A 62 19.78 16.48 -17.44
N PRO A 63 19.77 16.65 -18.78
CA PRO A 63 18.52 16.80 -19.52
C PRO A 63 17.55 15.64 -19.30
N LEU A 64 18.01 14.39 -19.31
CA LEU A 64 17.15 13.24 -19.07
C LEU A 64 16.52 13.26 -17.67
N ILE A 65 17.29 13.58 -16.64
CA ILE A 65 16.78 13.73 -15.26
C ILE A 65 15.70 14.82 -15.20
N TYR A 66 15.91 15.94 -15.89
CA TYR A 66 14.95 17.04 -15.95
C TYR A 66 13.66 16.65 -16.67
N LEU A 67 13.77 15.89 -17.76
CA LEU A 67 12.62 15.44 -18.57
C LEU A 67 11.87 14.26 -17.93
N PHE A 68 12.55 13.40 -17.19
CA PHE A 68 11.98 12.17 -16.60
C PHE A 68 12.21 12.07 -15.07
N PRO A 69 11.80 13.10 -14.29
CA PRO A 69 12.07 13.18 -12.85
C PRO A 69 11.42 12.02 -12.07
N ARG A 70 10.26 11.53 -12.51
CA ARG A 70 9.52 10.44 -11.85
C ARG A 70 10.24 9.10 -11.92
N GLN A 71 10.96 8.84 -13.00
CA GLN A 71 11.67 7.58 -13.24
C GLN A 71 13.09 7.64 -12.66
N LEU A 72 13.72 8.81 -12.74
CA LEU A 72 15.15 8.96 -12.47
C LEU A 72 15.45 9.54 -11.09
N LEU A 73 14.61 10.44 -10.56
CA LEU A 73 14.87 11.02 -9.24
C LEU A 73 14.30 10.16 -8.11
N SER A 74 15.02 10.18 -6.98
CA SER A 74 14.44 9.75 -5.71
C SER A 74 13.36 10.75 -5.27
N THR A 75 12.36 10.26 -4.53
CA THR A 75 11.28 11.08 -3.97
C THR A 75 11.78 12.26 -3.12
N HIS A 76 12.99 12.15 -2.56
CA HIS A 76 13.65 13.20 -1.78
C HIS A 76 14.03 14.45 -2.60
N PHE A 77 14.10 14.31 -3.94
CA PHE A 77 14.47 15.39 -4.85
C PHE A 77 13.28 15.96 -5.63
N TRP A 78 12.09 15.39 -5.44
CA TRP A 78 10.88 15.93 -6.05
C TRP A 78 10.40 17.18 -5.31
N THR A 79 9.91 18.15 -6.08
CA THR A 79 9.18 19.31 -5.53
C THR A 79 7.89 18.84 -4.85
N MET A 80 7.28 19.69 -4.01
CA MET A 80 6.01 19.31 -3.36
C MET A 80 4.89 19.08 -4.38
N GLU A 81 4.85 19.86 -5.44
CA GLU A 81 3.93 19.68 -6.57
C GLU A 81 4.15 18.32 -7.26
N GLN A 82 5.39 18.01 -7.62
CA GLN A 82 5.76 16.71 -8.21
C GLN A 82 5.38 15.52 -7.31
N LYS A 83 5.54 15.65 -5.99
CA LYS A 83 5.14 14.58 -5.05
C LYS A 83 3.64 14.31 -5.11
N VAL A 84 2.81 15.36 -5.16
CA VAL A 84 1.36 15.23 -5.27
C VAL A 84 0.97 14.63 -6.62
N ASP A 85 1.50 15.17 -7.72
CA ASP A 85 1.19 14.72 -9.08
C ASP A 85 1.60 13.27 -9.30
N PHE A 86 2.82 12.90 -8.90
CA PHE A 86 3.30 11.55 -9.09
C PHE A 86 2.56 10.56 -8.19
N ALA A 87 2.20 10.95 -6.96
CA ALA A 87 1.34 10.13 -6.11
C ALA A 87 0.00 9.83 -6.77
N LEU A 88 -0.63 10.83 -7.39
CA LEU A 88 -1.86 10.64 -8.16
C LEU A 88 -1.69 9.71 -9.37
N ILE A 89 -0.62 9.89 -10.15
CA ILE A 89 -0.33 9.03 -11.31
C ILE A 89 -0.14 7.58 -10.86
N TYR A 90 0.63 7.34 -9.79
CA TYR A 90 0.84 6.01 -9.25
C TYR A 90 -0.44 5.41 -8.68
N HIS A 91 -1.24 6.22 -7.98
CA HIS A 91 -2.51 5.79 -7.42
C HIS A 91 -3.52 5.41 -8.52
N LYS A 92 -3.66 6.22 -9.57
CA LYS A 92 -4.48 5.91 -10.75
C LYS A 92 -4.08 4.56 -11.38
N LYS A 93 -2.77 4.31 -11.53
CA LYS A 93 -2.27 3.03 -12.04
C LYS A 93 -2.58 1.85 -11.11
N ARG A 94 -2.60 2.07 -9.80
CA ARG A 94 -3.00 1.03 -8.82
C ARG A 94 -4.49 0.73 -8.93
N LEU A 95 -5.33 1.77 -8.96
CA LEU A 95 -6.78 1.67 -9.07
C LEU A 95 -7.25 0.89 -10.30
N SER A 96 -6.52 0.94 -11.42
CA SER A 96 -6.87 0.17 -12.63
C SER A 96 -6.87 -1.35 -12.42
N ASN A 97 -6.30 -1.85 -11.31
CA ASN A 97 -6.28 -3.27 -10.97
C ASN A 97 -7.38 -3.67 -9.99
N ASN A 98 -8.10 -2.70 -9.42
CA ASN A 98 -9.11 -2.98 -8.39
C ASN A 98 -10.21 -3.90 -8.92
N GLN A 99 -10.68 -3.64 -10.15
CA GLN A 99 -11.73 -4.45 -10.78
C GLN A 99 -11.27 -5.91 -10.95
N SER A 100 -10.02 -6.15 -11.35
CA SER A 100 -9.49 -7.50 -11.50
C SER A 100 -9.45 -8.23 -10.16
N VAL A 101 -8.97 -7.58 -9.10
CA VAL A 101 -8.95 -8.15 -7.74
C VAL A 101 -10.38 -8.49 -7.29
N PHE A 102 -11.33 -7.57 -7.49
CA PHE A 102 -12.72 -7.81 -7.11
C PHE A 102 -13.35 -8.97 -7.88
N ARG A 103 -13.11 -9.07 -9.20
CA ARG A 103 -13.55 -10.21 -10.01
C ARG A 103 -13.01 -11.54 -9.50
N TYR A 104 -11.72 -11.61 -9.15
CA TYR A 104 -11.15 -12.84 -8.57
C TYR A 104 -11.81 -13.25 -7.25
N LEU A 105 -12.21 -12.27 -6.40
CA LEU A 105 -12.99 -12.56 -5.20
C LEU A 105 -14.37 -13.13 -5.55
N GLN A 106 -15.07 -12.52 -6.50
CA GLN A 106 -16.40 -12.94 -6.93
C GLN A 106 -16.39 -14.32 -7.59
N ASP A 107 -15.44 -14.58 -8.49
CA ASP A 107 -15.37 -15.82 -9.28
C ASP A 107 -15.15 -17.06 -8.40
N SER A 108 -14.38 -16.90 -7.31
CA SER A 108 -14.01 -18.00 -6.42
C SER A 108 -14.89 -18.12 -5.17
N ILE A 109 -15.92 -17.28 -5.00
CA ILE A 109 -16.75 -17.28 -3.79
C ILE A 109 -17.48 -18.62 -3.55
N LYS A 110 -17.84 -19.32 -4.62
CA LYS A 110 -18.58 -20.60 -4.56
C LYS A 110 -17.74 -21.73 -3.95
N ASP A 111 -16.42 -21.57 -3.94
CA ASP A 111 -15.48 -22.56 -3.41
C ASP A 111 -15.28 -22.41 -1.89
N LEU A 112 -15.95 -21.44 -1.24
CA LEU A 112 -15.88 -21.28 0.22
C LEU A 112 -16.59 -22.45 0.92
N PRO A 113 -15.95 -23.07 1.92
CA PRO A 113 -16.44 -24.33 2.50
C PRO A 113 -17.66 -24.16 3.44
N ASN A 114 -17.85 -22.98 4.03
CA ASN A 114 -18.87 -22.75 5.06
C ASN A 114 -20.01 -21.86 4.52
N PRO A 115 -21.28 -22.30 4.56
CA PRO A 115 -22.42 -21.52 4.08
C PRO A 115 -22.57 -20.16 4.75
N LYS A 116 -22.28 -20.05 6.06
CA LYS A 116 -22.38 -18.79 6.79
C LYS A 116 -21.30 -17.79 6.39
N ILE A 117 -20.07 -18.27 6.21
CA ILE A 117 -18.95 -17.45 5.73
C ILE A 117 -19.24 -16.96 4.30
N LEU A 118 -19.76 -17.86 3.45
CA LEU A 118 -20.17 -17.54 2.10
C LEU A 118 -21.26 -16.46 2.08
N GLU A 119 -22.29 -16.58 2.91
CA GLU A 119 -23.35 -15.57 3.04
C GLU A 119 -22.77 -14.20 3.44
N ASN A 120 -21.90 -14.15 4.45
CA ASN A 120 -21.26 -12.90 4.89
C ASN A 120 -20.43 -12.26 3.75
N CYS A 121 -19.67 -13.05 3.00
CA CYS A 121 -18.93 -12.56 1.82
C CYS A 121 -19.87 -12.06 0.71
N GLN A 122 -20.97 -12.77 0.43
CA GLN A 122 -21.94 -12.37 -0.58
C GLN A 122 -22.60 -11.03 -0.25
N GLN A 123 -22.98 -10.82 1.01
CA GLN A 123 -23.55 -9.55 1.46
C GLN A 123 -22.57 -8.40 1.22
N ILE A 124 -21.30 -8.58 1.55
CA ILE A 124 -20.25 -7.58 1.28
C ILE A 124 -20.11 -7.31 -0.21
N PHE A 125 -20.03 -8.34 -1.05
CA PHE A 125 -19.84 -8.16 -2.50
C PHE A 125 -21.08 -7.55 -3.16
N HIS A 126 -22.28 -7.85 -2.67
CA HIS A 126 -23.51 -7.22 -3.13
C HIS A 126 -23.51 -5.72 -2.84
N LYS A 127 -23.11 -5.31 -1.62
CA LYS A 127 -22.95 -3.88 -1.29
C LYS A 127 -21.97 -3.19 -2.23
N ILE A 128 -20.79 -3.79 -2.44
CA ILE A 128 -19.78 -3.25 -3.36
C ILE A 128 -20.35 -3.17 -4.79
N GLY A 129 -21.06 -4.20 -5.26
CA GLY A 129 -21.71 -4.21 -6.56
C GLY A 129 -22.81 -3.14 -6.72
N SER A 130 -23.49 -2.78 -5.63
CA SER A 130 -24.52 -1.74 -5.60
C SER A 130 -23.97 -0.30 -5.49
N GLY A 131 -22.64 -0.13 -5.38
CA GLY A 131 -22.01 1.19 -5.23
C GLY A 131 -21.80 1.63 -3.78
N VAL A 132 -22.11 0.78 -2.79
CA VAL A 132 -21.94 1.06 -1.35
C VAL A 132 -20.74 0.28 -0.81
N HIS A 133 -20.27 0.62 0.40
CA HIS A 133 -19.15 -0.07 1.05
C HIS A 133 -19.63 -0.71 2.35
N PRO A 134 -19.16 -1.92 2.70
CA PRO A 134 -19.36 -2.47 4.03
C PRO A 134 -18.67 -1.62 5.11
N THR A 135 -19.15 -1.73 6.35
CA THR A 135 -18.39 -1.22 7.51
C THR A 135 -17.28 -2.19 7.92
N ALA A 136 -16.34 -1.73 8.76
CA ALA A 136 -15.31 -2.58 9.33
C ALA A 136 -15.91 -3.77 10.09
N GLU A 137 -16.98 -3.56 10.85
CA GLU A 137 -17.67 -4.61 11.59
C GLU A 137 -18.23 -5.69 10.66
N GLU A 138 -18.81 -5.29 9.51
CA GLU A 138 -19.30 -6.23 8.50
C GLU A 138 -18.17 -7.01 7.82
N ILE A 139 -17.06 -6.35 7.51
CA ILE A 139 -15.85 -7.00 6.99
C ILE A 139 -15.34 -8.06 7.96
N LEU A 140 -15.37 -7.77 9.27
CA LEU A 140 -14.89 -8.70 10.29
C LEU A 140 -15.76 -9.98 10.40
N LEU A 141 -17.04 -9.93 10.05
CA LEU A 141 -17.89 -11.13 9.96
C LEU A 141 -17.43 -12.09 8.84
N ALA A 142 -16.73 -11.58 7.82
CA ALA A 142 -16.18 -12.36 6.72
C ALA A 142 -14.67 -12.66 6.88
N LYS A 143 -14.05 -12.25 8.00
CA LYS A 143 -12.59 -12.36 8.22
C LYS A 143 -12.08 -13.78 8.05
N GLU A 144 -12.81 -14.77 8.56
CA GLU A 144 -12.40 -16.17 8.51
C GLU A 144 -12.21 -16.68 7.08
N ALA A 145 -12.99 -16.16 6.12
CA ALA A 145 -12.86 -16.51 4.70
C ALA A 145 -11.42 -16.31 4.18
N PHE A 146 -10.74 -15.26 4.64
CA PHE A 146 -9.38 -14.90 4.22
C PHE A 146 -8.28 -15.73 4.89
N GLY A 147 -8.64 -16.61 5.84
CA GLY A 147 -7.77 -17.67 6.37
C GLY A 147 -7.99 -19.03 5.67
N LEU A 148 -9.04 -19.16 4.87
CA LEU A 148 -9.46 -20.40 4.22
C LEU A 148 -9.22 -20.36 2.70
N ASN A 149 -9.30 -21.51 2.05
CA ASN A 149 -9.40 -21.53 0.59
C ASN A 149 -10.76 -20.94 0.18
N PRO A 150 -10.83 -20.14 -0.90
CA PRO A 150 -9.74 -19.79 -1.80
C PRO A 150 -8.99 -18.50 -1.45
N TYR A 151 -9.42 -17.72 -0.46
CA TYR A 151 -8.91 -16.36 -0.22
C TYR A 151 -7.62 -16.28 0.62
N LYS A 152 -7.19 -17.36 1.25
CA LYS A 152 -5.91 -17.40 1.98
C LYS A 152 -4.75 -17.14 1.03
N LEU A 153 -3.78 -16.34 1.47
CA LEU A 153 -2.67 -15.87 0.63
C LEU A 153 -1.91 -17.00 -0.07
N ALA A 154 -1.80 -18.16 0.58
CA ALA A 154 -1.14 -19.34 0.04
C ALA A 154 -1.91 -20.00 -1.13
N SER A 155 -3.23 -19.82 -1.21
CA SER A 155 -4.10 -20.46 -2.20
C SER A 155 -4.55 -19.55 -3.33
N LEU A 156 -4.23 -18.25 -3.26
CA LEU A 156 -4.57 -17.32 -4.33
C LEU A 156 -3.97 -17.78 -5.67
N SER A 157 -4.77 -17.64 -6.72
CA SER A 157 -4.34 -17.94 -8.09
C SER A 157 -3.19 -17.00 -8.54
N PRO A 158 -2.35 -17.40 -9.50
CA PRO A 158 -1.26 -16.54 -9.99
C PRO A 158 -1.73 -15.20 -10.56
N GLY A 159 -2.89 -15.18 -11.21
CA GLY A 159 -3.53 -13.96 -11.71
C GLY A 159 -3.94 -13.03 -10.57
N HIS A 160 -4.63 -13.57 -9.56
CA HIS A 160 -5.05 -12.81 -8.39
C HIS A 160 -3.86 -12.18 -7.64
N ILE A 161 -2.79 -12.97 -7.43
CA ILE A 161 -1.54 -12.47 -6.83
C ILE A 161 -0.93 -11.32 -7.63
N THR A 162 -0.98 -11.40 -8.95
CA THR A 162 -0.42 -10.38 -9.85
C THR A 162 -1.21 -9.08 -9.76
N SER A 163 -2.55 -9.16 -9.82
CA SER A 163 -3.43 -8.01 -9.64
C SER A 163 -3.26 -7.37 -8.26
N LEU A 164 -3.13 -8.17 -7.18
CA LEU A 164 -2.83 -7.66 -5.85
C LEU A 164 -1.47 -6.94 -5.80
N CYS A 165 -0.42 -7.51 -6.39
CA CYS A 165 0.88 -6.84 -6.46
C CYS A 165 0.75 -5.48 -7.15
N TRP A 166 0.09 -5.39 -8.30
CA TRP A 166 -0.08 -4.12 -9.00
C TRP A 166 -0.96 -3.12 -8.25
N MET A 167 -2.06 -3.58 -7.63
CA MET A 167 -2.94 -2.76 -6.79
C MET A 167 -2.18 -2.15 -5.60
N HIS A 168 -1.16 -2.84 -5.07
CA HIS A 168 -0.31 -2.36 -3.99
C HIS A 168 0.99 -1.68 -4.47
N GLY A 169 1.16 -1.49 -5.79
CA GLY A 169 2.37 -0.86 -6.35
C GLY A 169 3.65 -1.70 -6.17
N LEU A 170 3.52 -3.02 -6.02
CA LEU A 170 4.62 -3.96 -5.80
C LEU A 170 5.13 -4.56 -7.12
N SER A 171 6.41 -4.91 -7.14
CA SER A 171 7.01 -5.64 -8.26
C SER A 171 6.48 -7.08 -8.34
N VAL A 172 6.18 -7.50 -9.57
CA VAL A 172 5.72 -8.86 -9.91
C VAL A 172 6.87 -9.82 -10.23
N VAL A 173 8.12 -9.33 -10.25
CA VAL A 173 9.30 -10.14 -10.62
C VAL A 173 9.80 -10.95 -9.43
N GLY A 174 9.49 -12.24 -9.38
CA GLY A 174 9.93 -13.16 -8.31
C GLY A 174 9.27 -12.91 -6.94
N PHE A 175 9.20 -13.94 -6.08
CA PHE A 175 8.76 -13.85 -4.68
C PHE A 175 7.46 -13.07 -4.38
N ARG A 176 6.48 -13.03 -5.31
CA ARG A 176 5.26 -12.21 -5.22
C ARG A 176 4.47 -12.40 -3.91
N LYS A 177 4.20 -13.64 -3.51
CA LYS A 177 3.49 -13.96 -2.24
C LYS A 177 4.24 -13.43 -1.02
N ARG A 178 5.57 -13.59 -0.98
CA ARG A 178 6.40 -13.09 0.12
C ARG A 178 6.39 -11.56 0.17
N ARG A 179 6.44 -10.88 -0.99
CA ARG A 179 6.32 -9.41 -1.03
C ARG A 179 4.97 -8.92 -0.54
N LEU A 180 3.88 -9.57 -0.95
CA LEU A 180 2.54 -9.26 -0.46
C LEU A 180 2.44 -9.46 1.06
N LYS A 181 2.93 -10.59 1.58
CA LYS A 181 2.98 -10.84 3.04
C LYS A 181 3.75 -9.74 3.77
N ASN A 182 4.98 -9.45 3.33
CA ASN A 182 5.81 -8.42 3.96
C ASN A 182 5.19 -7.02 3.88
N HIS A 183 4.47 -6.72 2.79
CA HIS A 183 3.76 -5.46 2.62
C HIS A 183 2.56 -5.34 3.57
N ALA A 184 1.78 -6.41 3.73
CA ALA A 184 0.69 -6.44 4.69
C ALA A 184 1.21 -6.31 6.13
N GLU A 185 2.28 -7.02 6.49
CA GLU A 185 2.95 -6.88 7.80
C GLU A 185 3.43 -5.44 8.03
N MET A 186 4.05 -4.81 7.03
CA MET A 186 4.44 -3.40 7.09
C MET A 186 3.24 -2.49 7.38
N ILE A 187 2.10 -2.69 6.69
CA ILE A 187 0.88 -1.92 6.94
C ILE A 187 0.39 -2.13 8.38
N GLN A 188 0.35 -3.37 8.88
CA GLN A 188 -0.04 -3.64 10.27
C GLN A 188 0.83 -2.91 11.29
N TYR A 189 2.15 -2.89 11.06
CA TYR A 189 3.06 -2.16 11.94
C TYR A 189 2.79 -0.66 11.89
N LEU A 190 2.63 -0.09 10.69
CA LEU A 190 2.29 1.32 10.54
C LEU A 190 0.95 1.66 11.22
N ASP A 191 -0.08 0.84 11.07
CA ASP A 191 -1.37 1.01 11.74
C ASP A 191 -1.24 0.96 13.27
N THR A 192 -0.38 0.07 13.80
CA THR A 192 -0.09 -0.01 15.24
C THR A 192 0.52 1.28 15.76
N VAL A 193 1.47 1.87 15.03
CA VAL A 193 2.10 3.14 15.45
C VAL A 193 1.12 4.30 15.26
N LEU A 194 0.37 4.32 14.16
CA LEU A 194 -0.63 5.34 13.86
C LEU A 194 -1.69 5.46 14.96
N LYS A 195 -2.11 4.32 15.52
CA LYS A 195 -3.02 4.24 16.66
C LYS A 195 -2.43 4.82 17.95
N ARG A 196 -1.11 4.69 18.14
CA ARG A 196 -0.38 5.28 19.29
C ARG A 196 -0.21 6.79 19.16
N GLU A 197 0.03 7.29 17.95
CA GLU A 197 0.39 8.69 17.69
C GLU A 197 -0.81 9.65 17.53
N ASP A 198 -2.05 9.15 17.63
CA ASP A 198 -3.32 9.85 17.39
C ASP A 198 -3.41 10.45 15.96
N ILE A 199 -4.26 9.83 15.13
CA ILE A 199 -4.49 10.23 13.73
C ILE A 199 -4.85 11.70 13.57
N ARG A 200 -5.50 12.30 14.57
CA ARG A 200 -5.94 13.70 14.51
C ARG A 200 -4.76 14.67 14.53
N LYS A 201 -3.60 14.25 15.05
CA LYS A 201 -2.37 15.05 15.15
C LYS A 201 -1.46 14.93 13.94
N LEU A 202 -1.78 14.06 12.98
CA LEU A 202 -1.00 13.93 11.76
C LEU A 202 -1.00 15.24 10.95
N ASN A 203 0.17 15.61 10.47
CA ASN A 203 0.30 16.67 9.48
C ASN A 203 -0.33 16.21 8.14
N ALA A 204 -0.56 17.18 7.24
CA ALA A 204 -1.22 16.91 5.97
C ALA A 204 -0.46 15.93 5.06
N ASP A 205 0.88 15.88 5.14
CA ASP A 205 1.69 15.02 4.28
C ASP A 205 1.60 13.55 4.70
N ASP A 206 1.74 13.29 6.00
CA ASP A 206 1.66 11.93 6.54
C ASP A 206 0.25 11.37 6.43
N MET A 207 -0.77 12.22 6.60
CA MET A 207 -2.15 11.85 6.33
C MET A 207 -2.36 11.44 4.86
N ARG A 208 -1.80 12.18 3.89
CA ARG A 208 -1.87 11.81 2.47
C ARG A 208 -1.17 10.49 2.18
N LYS A 209 0.04 10.28 2.71
CA LYS A 209 0.77 9.00 2.56
C LYS A 209 -0.03 7.84 3.13
N ALA A 210 -0.60 8.01 4.32
CA ALA A 210 -1.41 6.99 4.97
C ALA A 210 -2.64 6.61 4.12
N CYS A 211 -3.29 7.59 3.49
CA CYS A 211 -4.41 7.40 2.58
C CYS A 211 -4.02 6.64 1.31
N PHE A 212 -3.00 7.11 0.59
CA PHE A 212 -2.56 6.46 -0.64
C PHE A 212 -2.10 5.03 -0.36
N LEU A 213 -1.35 4.78 0.71
CA LEU A 213 -0.93 3.43 1.09
C LEU A 213 -2.15 2.49 1.21
N ARG A 214 -3.23 2.97 1.83
CA ARG A 214 -4.48 2.24 2.08
C ARG A 214 -5.48 2.31 0.93
N GLY A 215 -5.10 2.87 -0.22
CA GLY A 215 -5.88 2.79 -1.45
C GLY A 215 -6.99 3.84 -1.60
N ILE A 216 -6.97 4.95 -0.85
CA ILE A 216 -7.90 6.06 -1.03
C ILE A 216 -7.19 7.32 -1.52
N ASN A 217 -7.84 8.08 -2.41
CA ASN A 217 -7.40 9.39 -2.85
C ASN A 217 -7.91 10.49 -1.90
N PRO A 218 -7.02 11.19 -1.14
CA PRO A 218 -7.43 12.16 -0.14
C PRO A 218 -7.63 13.59 -0.67
N ILE A 219 -7.31 13.91 -1.92
CA ILE A 219 -7.12 15.29 -2.38
C ILE A 219 -8.38 16.17 -2.26
N SER A 220 -9.55 15.61 -2.54
CA SER A 220 -10.84 16.30 -2.46
C SER A 220 -11.69 15.88 -1.25
N MET A 221 -11.09 15.19 -0.28
CA MET A 221 -11.79 14.73 0.92
C MET A 221 -11.67 15.73 2.06
N GLN A 222 -12.74 15.86 2.85
CA GLN A 222 -12.69 16.56 4.14
C GLN A 222 -11.81 15.79 5.12
N ARG A 223 -11.15 16.50 6.05
CA ARG A 223 -10.26 15.88 7.04
C ARG A 223 -10.99 14.83 7.90
N ASP A 224 -12.22 15.11 8.31
CA ASP A 224 -13.01 14.18 9.13
C ASP A 224 -13.39 12.89 8.38
N ASP A 225 -13.65 12.97 7.07
CA ASP A 225 -13.91 11.79 6.23
C ASP A 225 -12.66 10.92 6.08
N ILE A 226 -11.48 11.55 5.94
CA ILE A 226 -10.20 10.85 5.93
C ILE A 226 -9.98 10.13 7.27
N ILE A 227 -10.19 10.82 8.38
CA ILE A 227 -10.04 10.25 9.73
C ILE A 227 -10.98 9.04 9.87
N LYS A 228 -12.26 9.19 9.52
CA LYS A 228 -13.25 8.11 9.56
C LYS A 228 -12.84 6.91 8.72
N TYR A 229 -12.31 7.13 7.51
CA TYR A 229 -11.80 6.06 6.66
C TYR A 229 -10.64 5.31 7.31
N LEU A 230 -9.65 6.04 7.84
CA LEU A 230 -8.48 5.45 8.49
C LEU A 230 -8.87 4.69 9.76
N GLU A 231 -9.82 5.20 10.55
CA GLU A 231 -10.37 4.51 11.72
C GLU A 231 -11.04 3.19 11.33
N GLN A 232 -11.85 3.17 10.25
CA GLN A 232 -12.45 1.93 9.73
C GLN A 232 -11.38 0.93 9.26
N TRP A 233 -10.35 1.39 8.56
CA TRP A 233 -9.24 0.56 8.14
C TRP A 233 -8.49 -0.07 9.33
N MET A 234 -8.16 0.74 10.34
CA MET A 234 -7.43 0.27 11.52
C MET A 234 -8.26 -0.71 12.35
N LYS A 235 -9.58 -0.51 12.47
CA LYS A 235 -10.48 -1.48 13.11
C LYS A 235 -10.36 -2.87 12.48
N VAL A 236 -10.28 -2.96 11.14
CA VAL A 236 -10.05 -4.24 10.46
C VAL A 236 -8.65 -4.76 10.79
N THR A 237 -7.64 -3.90 10.68
CA THR A 237 -6.23 -4.25 10.90
C THR A 237 -5.96 -4.82 12.30
N ASP A 238 -6.59 -4.26 13.34
CA ASP A 238 -6.49 -4.71 14.74
C ASP A 238 -6.91 -6.17 14.93
N HIS A 239 -7.78 -6.68 14.05
CA HIS A 239 -8.28 -8.05 14.14
C HIS A 239 -7.58 -8.99 13.15
N VAL A 240 -6.71 -8.50 12.27
CA VAL A 240 -6.00 -9.34 11.30
C VAL A 240 -4.77 -9.98 11.96
N ASN A 241 -4.56 -11.27 11.71
CA ASN A 241 -3.39 -12.02 12.14
C ASN A 241 -2.69 -12.67 10.93
N SER A 242 -1.65 -13.48 11.18
CA SER A 242 -0.88 -14.13 10.11
C SER A 242 -1.70 -15.10 9.24
N GLU A 243 -2.78 -15.66 9.76
CA GLU A 243 -3.60 -16.65 9.05
C GLU A 243 -4.52 -15.99 8.03
N ASN A 244 -5.12 -14.85 8.40
CA ASN A 244 -6.03 -14.07 7.56
C ASN A 244 -5.41 -12.76 7.03
N ILE A 245 -4.07 -12.69 6.97
CA ILE A 245 -3.32 -11.51 6.49
C ILE A 245 -3.71 -11.07 5.07
N SER A 246 -4.25 -12.00 4.29
CA SER A 246 -4.82 -11.74 2.97
C SER A 246 -5.95 -10.69 3.03
N LEU A 247 -6.76 -10.65 4.10
CA LEU A 247 -7.83 -9.67 4.28
C LEU A 247 -7.33 -8.24 4.16
N LEU A 248 -6.19 -7.93 4.78
CA LEU A 248 -5.59 -6.60 4.74
C LEU A 248 -5.18 -6.20 3.32
N LEU A 249 -4.72 -7.17 2.52
CA LEU A 249 -4.40 -6.94 1.10
C LEU A 249 -5.64 -6.67 0.25
N HIS A 250 -6.82 -7.11 0.67
CA HIS A 250 -8.08 -6.89 -0.04
C HIS A 250 -8.87 -5.69 0.49
N CYS A 251 -8.49 -5.12 1.65
CA CYS A 251 -9.15 -3.95 2.23
C CYS A 251 -9.31 -2.74 1.28
N PRO A 252 -8.39 -2.44 0.35
CA PRO A 252 -8.64 -1.38 -0.63
C PRO A 252 -9.89 -1.61 -1.50
N ILE A 253 -10.24 -2.88 -1.76
CA ILE A 253 -11.49 -3.24 -2.43
C ILE A 253 -12.66 -3.11 -1.46
N LEU A 254 -12.51 -3.64 -0.25
CA LEU A 254 -13.62 -3.70 0.70
C LEU A 254 -14.03 -2.32 1.23
N LEU A 255 -13.08 -1.39 1.40
CA LEU A 255 -13.32 -0.07 2.02
C LEU A 255 -13.23 1.09 1.03
N ALA A 256 -12.53 0.94 -0.11
CA ALA A 256 -12.24 2.07 -1.00
C ALA A 256 -12.71 1.93 -2.46
N TYR A 257 -13.33 0.80 -2.84
CA TYR A 257 -13.65 0.50 -4.24
C TYR A 257 -14.64 1.49 -4.87
N ASN A 258 -15.67 1.90 -4.14
CA ASN A 258 -16.70 2.83 -4.60
C ASN A 258 -16.47 4.26 -4.10
N GLN A 259 -15.26 4.60 -3.63
CA GLN A 259 -14.98 5.94 -3.10
C GLN A 259 -15.03 6.95 -4.25
N PRO A 260 -15.85 8.01 -4.16
CA PRO A 260 -16.01 8.97 -5.25
C PRO A 260 -14.68 9.59 -5.71
N THR A 261 -13.76 9.83 -4.78
CA THR A 261 -12.44 10.40 -5.06
C THR A 261 -11.49 9.44 -5.79
N ASN A 262 -11.72 8.13 -5.68
CA ASN A 262 -11.02 7.14 -6.48
C ASN A 262 -11.63 7.07 -7.89
N TRP A 263 -12.94 7.15 -8.01
CA TRP A 263 -13.64 7.11 -9.30
C TRP A 263 -13.32 8.31 -10.18
N SER A 264 -13.19 9.50 -9.59
CA SER A 264 -12.80 10.73 -10.30
C SER A 264 -11.38 10.68 -10.90
N LEU A 265 -10.57 9.68 -10.56
CA LEU A 265 -9.25 9.47 -11.17
C LEU A 265 -9.29 8.48 -12.33
N THR A 266 -10.29 7.58 -12.36
CA THR A 266 -10.38 6.49 -13.32
C THR A 266 -11.39 6.75 -14.44
N HIS A 267 -12.29 7.72 -14.27
CA HIS A 267 -13.29 8.17 -15.23
C HIS A 267 -13.18 9.68 -15.40
#